data_AF-A0A2E6ZFV3-F1
#
_entry.id   AF-A0A2E6ZFV3-F1
#
_cell.length_a   1.000
_cell.length_b   1.000
_cell.length_c   1.000
_cell.angle_alpha   90.00
_cell.angle_beta   90.00
_cell.angle_gamma   90.00
#
_symmetry.space_group_name_H-M   'P 1'
#
loop_
_entity.id
_entity.type
_entity.pdbx_description
1 polymer ?
#
loop_
_entity_poly.entity_id
_entity_poly.type
_entity_poly.pdbx_seq_one_letter_code
_entity_poly.pdbx_strand_id
1 'polypeptide(L)'
;MSSFWTPSGEHEVPNNDDPNNVGNPPVSGPGDAEIDPETAAAMEQQLREAQEQLLSVPAAQIIANHIIGLFELAALHLRVDPPNLDEARLPIDAMGILVEQLGDQLPEHQTLSAALHQIRLAFVEVQNQTAEDEN
;
A
#
# COMPACT_ATOMS: atom_id res chain seq x y z
N MET A 1 10.26 16.72 -3.53
CA MET A 1 10.36 16.49 -2.08
C MET A 1 9.55 15.24 -1.80
N SER A 2 10.23 14.12 -1.59
CA SER A 2 9.59 12.80 -1.45
C SER A 2 9.62 12.42 0.02
N SER A 3 8.51 12.64 0.72
CA SER A 3 8.34 12.21 2.10
C SER A 3 7.84 10.77 2.11
N PHE A 4 8.60 9.86 2.73
CA PHE A 4 8.12 8.54 3.06
C PHE A 4 7.34 8.62 4.37
N TRP A 5 6.07 8.22 4.31
CA TRP A 5 5.28 8.07 5.53
C TRP A 5 5.69 6.77 6.24
N THR A 6 6.11 6.88 7.50
CA THR A 6 6.23 5.73 8.41
C THR A 6 5.22 5.91 9.56
N PRO A 7 4.71 4.82 10.16
CA PRO A 7 3.70 4.90 11.22
C PRO A 7 4.13 5.70 12.47
N SER A 8 5.39 6.09 12.59
CA SER A 8 5.94 6.93 13.67
C SER A 8 6.10 8.42 13.32
N GLY A 9 5.69 8.86 12.13
CA GLY A 9 5.79 10.26 11.66
C GLY A 9 6.58 10.44 10.37
N GLU A 10 6.46 11.62 9.76
CA GLU A 10 7.17 11.99 8.52
C GLU A 10 8.67 12.11 8.79
N HIS A 11 9.47 11.35 8.06
CA HIS A 11 10.93 11.44 8.12
C HIS A 11 11.45 12.02 6.81
N GLU A 12 12.06 13.21 6.86
CA GLU A 12 12.72 13.79 5.68
C GLU A 12 14.02 13.05 5.38
N VAL A 13 14.25 12.79 4.09
CA VAL A 13 15.51 12.24 3.58
C VAL A 13 16.45 13.40 3.29
N PRO A 14 17.64 13.48 3.92
CA PRO A 14 18.58 14.57 3.61
C PRO A 14 19.11 14.43 2.19
N ASN A 15 19.02 15.52 1.42
CA ASN A 15 19.69 15.63 0.12
C ASN A 15 21.19 15.84 0.32
N ASN A 16 22.00 14.96 -0.25
CA ASN A 16 23.47 14.97 -0.15
C ASN A 16 24.18 16.07 -0.98
N ASP A 17 23.49 17.16 -1.35
CA ASP A 17 24.04 18.20 -2.23
C ASP A 17 24.63 19.40 -1.48
N ASP A 18 25.19 19.19 -0.28
CA ASP A 18 25.91 20.24 0.46
C ASP A 18 27.43 20.13 0.20
N PRO A 19 28.03 21.01 -0.62
CA PRO A 19 29.44 20.90 -1.03
C PRO A 19 30.46 21.20 0.09
N ASN A 20 30.01 21.48 1.32
CA ASN A 20 30.86 21.84 2.46
C ASN A 20 31.09 20.72 3.49
N ASN A 21 30.63 19.49 3.25
CA ASN A 21 30.89 18.38 4.19
C ASN A 21 32.29 17.76 3.99
N VAL A 22 33.33 18.52 4.36
CA VAL A 22 34.71 18.05 4.42
C VAL A 22 34.92 17.33 5.76
N GLY A 23 34.73 16.00 5.76
CA GLY A 23 35.19 15.15 6.86
C GLY A 23 34.38 13.90 7.10
N ASN A 24 34.38 12.95 6.17
CA ASN A 24 33.97 11.58 6.47
C ASN A 24 35.21 10.67 6.53
N PRO A 25 35.46 9.92 7.63
CA PRO A 25 36.39 8.80 7.59
C PRO A 25 35.87 7.73 6.60
N PRO A 26 36.72 6.81 6.11
CA PRO A 26 36.35 5.89 5.04
C PRO A 26 35.13 5.06 5.47
N VAL A 27 34.10 5.09 4.63
CA VAL A 27 32.92 4.23 4.78
C VAL A 27 33.39 2.79 4.52
N SER A 28 33.49 1.99 5.58
CA SER A 28 33.52 0.54 5.45
C SER A 28 32.17 0.11 4.87
N GLY A 29 32.19 -0.71 3.81
CA GLY A 29 30.99 -1.11 3.07
C GLY A 29 29.95 -1.86 3.93
N PRO A 30 28.70 -2.00 3.44
CA PRO A 30 27.58 -2.58 4.18
C PRO A 30 27.64 -4.11 4.17
N GLY A 31 28.72 -4.67 4.71
CA GLY A 31 28.99 -6.12 4.67
C GLY A 31 29.08 -6.80 6.03
N ASP A 32 29.60 -6.14 7.07
CA ASP A 32 29.95 -6.80 8.34
C ASP A 32 29.70 -5.88 9.56
N ALA A 33 28.54 -5.22 9.64
CA ALA A 33 28.09 -4.69 10.93
C ALA A 33 27.52 -5.87 11.73
N GLU A 34 28.38 -6.54 12.50
CA GLU A 34 27.98 -7.51 13.51
C GLU A 34 26.96 -6.80 14.42
N ILE A 35 25.66 -7.15 14.27
CA ILE A 35 24.59 -6.55 15.05
C ILE A 35 24.89 -6.91 16.51
N ASP A 36 25.20 -5.89 17.32
CA ASP A 36 25.51 -6.09 18.72
C ASP A 36 24.35 -6.85 19.40
N PRO A 37 24.61 -7.87 20.24
CA PRO A 37 23.58 -8.69 20.86
C PRO A 37 22.47 -7.90 21.56
N GLU A 38 22.74 -6.71 22.12
CA GLU A 38 21.69 -5.88 22.71
C GLU A 38 20.76 -5.29 21.64
N THR A 39 21.32 -4.84 20.51
CA THR A 39 20.54 -4.35 19.37
C THR A 39 19.70 -5.45 18.70
N ALA A 40 20.22 -6.68 18.61
CA ALA A 40 19.47 -7.82 18.11
C ALA A 40 18.28 -8.17 19.03
N ALA A 41 18.50 -8.18 20.35
CA ALA A 41 17.45 -8.45 21.33
C ALA A 41 16.35 -7.36 21.35
N ALA A 42 16.74 -6.09 21.20
CA ALA A 42 15.79 -4.98 21.10
C ALA A 42 14.93 -5.08 19.84
N MET A 43 15.52 -5.44 18.70
CA MET A 43 14.80 -5.65 17.45
C MET A 43 13.81 -6.82 17.56
N GLU A 44 14.22 -7.93 18.20
CA GLU A 44 13.33 -9.07 18.43
C GLU A 44 12.14 -8.70 19.32
N GLN A 45 12.37 -7.92 20.38
CA GLN A 45 11.31 -7.44 21.26
C GLN A 45 10.32 -6.54 20.51
N GLN A 46 10.80 -5.63 19.67
CA GLN A 46 9.94 -4.79 18.82
C GLN A 46 9.09 -5.61 17.84
N LEU A 47 9.68 -6.64 17.22
CA LEU A 47 8.94 -7.55 16.32
C LEU A 47 7.86 -8.34 17.08
N ARG A 48 8.12 -8.73 18.33
CA ARG A 48 7.15 -9.42 19.18
C ARG A 48 5.99 -8.52 19.56
N GLU A 49 6.28 -7.30 19.99
CA GLU A 49 5.26 -6.29 20.33
C GLU A 49 4.39 -5.95 19.12
N ALA A 50 5.00 -5.80 17.93
CA ALA A 50 4.25 -5.58 16.69
C ALA A 50 3.34 -6.77 16.33
N GLN A 51 3.80 -8.01 16.52
CA GLN A 51 2.99 -9.21 16.32
C GLN A 51 1.80 -9.28 17.29
N GLU A 52 2.02 -8.99 18.57
CA GLU A 52 0.97 -8.97 19.59
C GLU A 52 -0.10 -7.92 19.26
N GLN A 53 0.31 -6.74 18.80
CA GLN A 53 -0.61 -5.71 18.33
C GLN A 53 -1.44 -6.17 17.13
N LEU A 54 -0.83 -6.83 16.13
CA LEU A 54 -1.57 -7.36 14.98
C LEU A 54 -2.60 -8.42 15.38
N LEU A 55 -2.25 -9.28 16.34
CA LEU A 55 -3.18 -10.28 16.87
C LEU A 55 -4.33 -9.68 17.68
N SER A 56 -4.19 -8.44 18.15
CA SER A 56 -5.26 -7.75 18.89
C SER A 56 -6.38 -7.22 17.97
N VAL A 57 -6.11 -7.07 16.68
CA VAL A 57 -7.08 -6.57 15.69
C VAL A 57 -7.82 -7.75 15.05
N PRO A 58 -9.17 -7.74 14.97
CA PRO A 58 -9.90 -8.78 14.26
C PRO A 58 -9.44 -8.91 12.81
N ALA A 59 -9.14 -10.13 12.37
CA ALA A 59 -8.65 -10.38 11.01
C ALA A 59 -9.58 -9.80 9.93
N ALA A 60 -10.90 -9.87 10.14
CA ALA A 60 -11.88 -9.31 9.21
C ALA A 60 -11.72 -7.79 9.00
N GLN A 61 -11.28 -7.05 10.02
CA GLN A 61 -11.00 -5.61 9.91
C GLN A 61 -9.75 -5.35 9.06
N ILE A 62 -8.71 -6.16 9.22
CA ILE A 62 -7.49 -6.09 8.42
C ILE A 62 -7.80 -6.40 6.95
N ILE A 63 -8.56 -7.48 6.70
CA ILE A 63 -8.99 -7.85 5.35
C ILE A 63 -9.85 -6.74 4.72
N ALA A 64 -10.80 -6.16 5.45
CA ALA A 64 -11.58 -5.03 4.95
C ALA A 64 -10.71 -3.84 4.57
N ASN A 65 -9.69 -3.51 5.39
CA ASN A 65 -8.72 -2.47 5.06
C ASN A 65 -7.93 -2.80 3.76
N HIS A 66 -7.55 -4.05 3.54
CA HIS A 66 -6.91 -4.46 2.28
C HIS A 66 -7.84 -4.34 1.07
N ILE A 67 -9.14 -4.64 1.23
CA ILE A 67 -10.15 -4.44 0.18
C ILE A 67 -10.24 -2.97 -0.22
N ILE A 68 -10.17 -2.04 0.75
CA ILE A 68 -10.09 -0.60 0.45
C ILE A 68 -8.82 -0.27 -0.35
N GLY A 69 -7.67 -0.84 0.00
CA GLY A 69 -6.44 -0.67 -0.77
C GLY A 69 -6.55 -1.15 -2.22
N LEU A 70 -7.27 -2.26 -2.48
CA LEU A 70 -7.56 -2.72 -3.85
C LEU A 70 -8.43 -1.72 -4.61
N PHE A 71 -9.45 -1.16 -3.96
CA PHE A 71 -10.30 -0.11 -4.55
C PHE A 71 -9.47 1.12 -4.94
N GLU A 72 -8.61 1.60 -4.04
CA GLU A 72 -7.75 2.76 -4.29
C GLU A 72 -6.76 2.51 -5.43
N LEU A 73 -6.16 1.32 -5.49
CA LEU A 73 -5.26 0.93 -6.56
C LEU A 73 -5.96 0.91 -7.92
N ALA A 74 -7.16 0.31 -7.99
CA ALA A 74 -7.98 0.34 -9.20
C ALA A 74 -8.30 1.78 -9.62
N ALA A 75 -8.76 2.62 -8.68
CA ALA A 75 -9.11 4.00 -8.94
C ALA A 75 -7.91 4.83 -9.42
N LEU A 76 -6.71 4.57 -8.91
CA LEU A 76 -5.48 5.22 -9.36
C LEU A 76 -5.21 4.89 -10.83
N HIS A 77 -5.25 3.61 -11.22
CA HIS A 77 -5.02 3.19 -12.61
C HIS A 77 -6.09 3.68 -13.60
N LEU A 78 -7.32 3.92 -13.14
CA LEU A 78 -8.36 4.56 -13.95
C LEU A 78 -8.18 6.08 -14.12
N ARG A 79 -7.44 6.75 -13.22
CA ARG A 79 -7.28 8.20 -13.20
C ARG A 79 -5.98 8.70 -13.83
N VAL A 80 -5.00 7.83 -14.05
CA VAL A 80 -3.79 8.19 -14.79
C VAL A 80 -4.15 8.55 -16.24
N ASP A 81 -3.32 9.36 -16.89
CA ASP A 81 -3.51 9.80 -18.28
C ASP A 81 -2.29 9.38 -19.14
N PRO A 82 -2.47 8.46 -20.11
CA PRO A 82 -3.71 7.77 -20.45
C PRO A 82 -4.12 6.72 -19.39
N PRO A 83 -5.43 6.43 -19.23
CA PRO A 83 -5.90 5.41 -18.30
C PRO A 83 -5.30 4.03 -18.58
N ASN A 84 -4.97 3.28 -17.52
CA ASN A 84 -4.45 1.92 -17.66
C ASN A 84 -5.51 0.89 -17.24
N LEU A 85 -6.31 0.46 -18.22
CA LEU A 85 -7.40 -0.49 -18.01
C LEU A 85 -6.90 -1.88 -17.61
N ASP A 86 -5.77 -2.33 -18.15
CA ASP A 86 -5.23 -3.66 -17.85
C ASP A 86 -4.81 -3.76 -16.38
N GLU A 87 -4.11 -2.74 -15.86
CA GLU A 87 -3.70 -2.69 -14.46
C GLU A 87 -4.87 -2.36 -13.52
N ALA A 88 -5.88 -1.61 -13.96
CA ALA A 88 -7.09 -1.38 -13.16
C ALA A 88 -7.94 -2.64 -12.97
N ARG A 89 -7.91 -3.58 -13.93
CA ARG A 89 -8.77 -4.77 -13.94
C ARG A 89 -8.46 -5.74 -12.80
N LEU A 90 -7.19 -6.06 -12.60
CA LEU A 90 -6.77 -7.04 -11.59
C LEU A 90 -7.25 -6.71 -10.16
N PRO A 91 -7.07 -5.48 -9.62
CA PRO A 91 -7.59 -5.14 -8.30
C PRO A 91 -9.12 -5.14 -8.24
N ILE A 92 -9.83 -4.76 -9.31
CA ILE A 92 -11.31 -4.83 -9.36
C ILE A 92 -11.79 -6.28 -9.28
N ASP A 93 -11.15 -7.20 -10.01
CA ASP A 93 -11.49 -8.63 -9.99
C ASP A 93 -11.19 -9.24 -8.62
N ALA A 94 -10.03 -8.91 -8.03
CA ALA A 94 -9.66 -9.36 -6.68
C ALA A 94 -10.64 -8.85 -5.61
N MET A 95 -11.01 -7.57 -5.68
CA MET A 95 -12.04 -6.98 -4.81
C MET A 95 -13.38 -7.72 -4.97
N GLY A 96 -13.77 -8.04 -6.21
CA GLY A 96 -14.95 -8.82 -6.53
C GLY A 96 -14.98 -10.17 -5.84
N ILE A 97 -13.91 -10.95 -5.97
CA ILE A 97 -13.79 -12.28 -5.34
C ILE A 97 -13.92 -12.15 -3.82
N LEU A 98 -13.20 -11.20 -3.20
CA LEU A 98 -13.21 -11.07 -1.75
C LEU A 98 -14.58 -10.63 -1.21
N VAL A 99 -15.17 -9.58 -1.79
CA VAL A 99 -16.43 -9.03 -1.29
C VAL A 99 -17.59 -10.01 -1.52
N GLU A 100 -17.70 -10.58 -2.73
CA GLU A 100 -18.83 -11.45 -3.08
C GLU A 100 -18.75 -12.82 -2.38
N GLN A 101 -17.56 -13.37 -2.16
CA GLN A 101 -17.41 -14.70 -1.54
C GLN A 101 -17.38 -14.65 -0.01
N LEU A 102 -16.82 -13.60 0.59
CA LEU A 102 -16.76 -13.49 2.05
C LEU A 102 -18.07 -12.98 2.65
N GLY A 103 -18.82 -12.12 1.92
CA GLY A 103 -20.16 -11.71 2.32
C GLY A 103 -20.18 -11.11 3.73
N ASP A 104 -21.11 -11.60 4.56
CA ASP A 104 -21.32 -11.17 5.95
C ASP A 104 -20.12 -11.42 6.90
N GLN A 105 -19.07 -12.14 6.46
CA GLN A 105 -17.83 -12.26 7.23
C GLN A 105 -17.02 -10.96 7.24
N LEU A 106 -17.25 -10.07 6.27
CA LEU A 106 -16.61 -8.77 6.19
C LEU A 106 -17.37 -7.74 7.02
N PRO A 107 -16.68 -6.90 7.81
CA PRO A 107 -17.31 -5.73 8.39
C PRO A 107 -17.76 -4.82 7.24
N GLU A 108 -18.93 -4.19 7.42
CA GLU A 108 -19.48 -3.23 6.45
C GLU A 108 -19.61 -3.79 5.03
N HIS A 109 -19.90 -5.09 4.88
CA HIS A 109 -20.04 -5.76 3.59
C HIS A 109 -20.90 -4.98 2.58
N GLN A 110 -22.00 -4.37 3.01
CA GLN A 110 -22.87 -3.57 2.15
C GLN A 110 -22.17 -2.33 1.57
N THR A 111 -21.33 -1.67 2.38
CA THR A 111 -20.51 -0.53 1.94
C THR A 111 -19.47 -0.99 0.93
N LEU A 112 -18.78 -2.11 1.20
CA LEU A 112 -17.77 -2.67 0.30
C LEU A 112 -18.38 -3.13 -1.03
N SER A 113 -19.58 -3.73 -0.99
CA SER A 113 -20.35 -4.12 -2.17
C SER A 113 -20.77 -2.91 -3.02
N ALA A 114 -21.20 -1.82 -2.38
CA ALA A 114 -21.51 -0.58 -3.07
C ALA A 114 -20.26 0.04 -3.73
N ALA A 115 -19.12 0.05 -3.03
CA ALA A 115 -17.85 0.54 -3.56
C ALA A 115 -17.37 -0.29 -4.77
N LEU A 116 -17.50 -1.62 -4.70
CA LEU A 116 -17.21 -2.53 -5.82
C LEU A 116 -18.09 -2.22 -7.04
N HIS A 117 -19.37 -1.96 -6.83
CA HIS A 117 -20.28 -1.58 -7.92
C HIS A 117 -19.85 -0.25 -8.57
N GLN A 118 -19.52 0.76 -7.75
CA GLN A 118 -19.08 2.06 -8.23
C GLN A 118 -17.80 1.96 -9.06
N ILE A 119 -16.78 1.22 -8.60
CA ILE A 119 -15.51 1.12 -9.34
C ILE A 119 -15.67 0.34 -10.65
N ARG A 120 -16.55 -0.68 -10.70
CA ARG A 120 -16.89 -1.40 -11.93
C ARG A 120 -17.59 -0.50 -12.95
N LEU A 121 -18.50 0.37 -12.51
CA LEU A 121 -19.12 1.35 -13.40
C LEU A 121 -18.10 2.34 -13.95
N ALA A 122 -17.22 2.88 -13.10
CA ALA A 122 -16.16 3.77 -13.52
C ALA A 122 -15.22 3.11 -14.54
N PHE A 123 -14.87 1.83 -14.34
CA PHE A 123 -14.06 1.07 -15.30
C PHE A 123 -14.71 1.00 -16.69
N VAL A 124 -16.00 0.67 -16.76
CA VAL A 124 -16.73 0.57 -18.04
C VAL A 124 -16.86 1.93 -18.71
N GLU A 125 -17.10 2.99 -17.95
CA GLU A 125 -17.17 4.35 -18.48
C GLU A 125 -15.84 4.78 -19.10
N VAL A 126 -14.73 4.59 -18.38
CA VAL A 126 -13.38 4.90 -18.89
C VAL A 126 -13.03 4.03 -20.09
N GLN A 127 -13.36 2.74 -20.06
CA GLN A 127 -13.13 1.82 -21.18
C GLN A 127 -13.81 2.31 -22.47
N ASN A 128 -15.05 2.79 -22.37
CA ASN A 128 -15.76 3.34 -23.52
C ASN A 128 -15.13 4.64 -24.03
N GLN A 129 -14.72 5.53 -23.13
CA GLN A 129 -14.05 6.80 -23.49
C GLN A 129 -12.72 6.54 -24.22
N THR A 130 -11.88 5.65 -23.70
CA THR A 130 -10.62 5.28 -24.35
C THR A 130 -10.85 4.67 -25.74
N ALA A 131 -11.89 3.86 -25.91
CA ALA A 131 -12.23 3.28 -27.22
C ALA A 131 -12.80 4.30 -28.22
N GLU A 132 -13.41 5.40 -27.74
CA GLU A 132 -13.83 6.53 -28.57
C GLU A 132 -12.64 7.38 -29.02
N ASP A 133 -11.66 7.62 -28.14
CA ASP A 133 -10.45 8.39 -28.45
C ASP A 133 -9.50 7.70 -29.45
N GLU A 134 -9.57 6.36 -29.55
CA GLU A 134 -8.77 5.55 -30.48
C GLU A 134 -9.36 5.43 -31.90
N ASN A 135 -10.61 5.86 -32.13
CA ASN A 135 -11.32 5.79 -33.43
C ASN A 135 -11.30 7.12 -34.21
#